data_AF-A0A9P1EYY8-F1
#
_entry.id   AF-A0A9P1EYY8-F1
#
_cell.length_a   1.000
_cell.length_b   1.000
_cell.length_c   1.000
_cell.angle_alpha   90.00
_cell.angle_beta   90.00
_cell.angle_gamma   90.00
#
_symmetry.space_group_name_H-M   'P 1'
#
loop_
_entity.id
_entity.type
_entity.pdbx_description
1 polymer ?
#
loop_
_entity_poly.entity_id
_entity_poly.type
_entity_poly.pdbx_seq_one_letter_code
_entity_poly.pdbx_strand_id
1 'polypeptide(L)'
;MPRLWFSANDEHRLEAEEKASATYSTLRTGILSLTPGDQKCRLYCSGPRCRFCVVNPGQTEIQAIDGLYSTWITDDILAMSRLQEDHFDKLGIVEKFKENRIQSVVNLQESGEHSFCGNGNLASGFSYDPENLMKNGIYHYNFPLPDFQACTSHRLLDIVKVVDFALSHGKIAVHCHAGHGRTGMVIAAWMMFALGMSPSQAVENVRKRRTKAVQSKEQVETLHEFRLLIRNCGGMIIPKNKLITISQYVAYNQKFISKPESRLYGKIPKVVYVAMRSCLLKMYSFVGFDIENDFRMTVRCADPLPANKSFDEQLLDAQLNDGGHEKTHCWYMDQVKKGLTISTINRYFEKEDFRDIFRLLDLFFHSTFHQLTHKEEVLAVLQNPNQNEKDWTPTFWFLLKCIREMPRPLHLPLSRLVSKWFLRSEVDLARRIHQMLSSVPLND
;
A
#
# COMPACT_ATOMS: atom_id res chain seq x y z
N MET A 1 11.43 -19.06 25.10
CA MET A 1 10.75 -17.83 24.65
C MET A 1 11.09 -17.68 23.18
N PRO A 2 10.13 -17.35 22.29
CA PRO A 2 10.46 -16.94 20.93
C PRO A 2 11.46 -15.79 20.98
N ARG A 3 12.54 -15.87 20.21
CA ARG A 3 13.47 -14.73 20.08
C ARG A 3 12.70 -13.62 19.37
N LEU A 4 12.65 -12.43 19.99
CA LEU A 4 12.35 -11.23 19.22
C LEU A 4 13.52 -11.06 18.25
N TRP A 5 13.26 -11.26 16.96
CA TRP A 5 14.25 -11.18 15.89
C TRP A 5 14.80 -9.78 15.65
N PHE A 6 14.14 -8.79 16.23
CA PHE A 6 14.49 -7.39 16.12
C PHE A 6 14.95 -6.89 17.49
N SER A 7 16.20 -6.42 17.57
CA SER A 7 16.64 -5.62 18.72
C SER A 7 16.10 -4.19 18.57
N ALA A 8 15.96 -3.47 19.69
CA ALA A 8 15.54 -2.06 19.68
C ALA A 8 16.48 -1.15 18.85
N ASN A 9 17.69 -1.62 18.51
CA ASN A 9 18.70 -0.88 17.75
C ASN A 9 18.79 -1.28 16.27
N ASP A 10 18.02 -2.27 15.78
CA ASP A 10 18.04 -2.69 14.38
C ASP A 10 17.16 -1.78 13.51
N GLU A 11 17.51 -0.51 13.39
CA GLU A 11 16.90 0.37 12.40
C GLU A 11 17.34 -0.02 10.99
N HIS A 12 16.37 -0.21 10.07
CA HIS A 12 16.75 -0.41 8.67
C HIS A 12 17.44 0.85 8.17
N ARG A 13 18.54 0.62 7.45
CA ARG A 13 19.24 1.64 6.69
C ARG A 13 19.07 1.32 5.21
N LEU A 14 18.99 2.36 4.38
CA LEU A 14 18.94 2.17 2.94
C LEU A 14 20.31 1.74 2.40
N GLU A 15 20.31 0.66 1.64
CA GLU A 15 21.47 0.19 0.90
C GLU A 15 21.77 1.15 -0.27
N ALA A 16 23.01 1.14 -0.77
CA ALA A 16 23.44 2.12 -1.79
C ALA A 16 22.63 2.02 -3.09
N GLU A 17 22.29 0.80 -3.51
CA GLU A 17 21.47 0.49 -4.69
C GLU A 17 20.00 0.93 -4.58
N GLU A 18 19.48 1.09 -3.36
CA GLU A 18 18.11 1.55 -3.13
C GLU A 18 18.00 3.07 -3.25
N LYS A 19 19.11 3.80 -3.14
CA LYS A 19 19.10 5.27 -3.11
C LYS A 19 18.95 5.85 -4.51
N ALA A 20 17.90 6.64 -4.69
CA ALA A 20 17.78 7.54 -5.83
C ALA A 20 18.74 8.73 -5.74
N SER A 21 18.97 9.41 -6.87
CA SER A 21 19.77 10.63 -6.99
C SER A 21 18.93 11.79 -7.54
N ALA A 22 19.26 13.02 -7.12
CA ALA A 22 18.61 14.24 -7.63
C ALA A 22 19.10 14.60 -9.04
N THR A 23 18.28 15.33 -9.79
CA THR A 23 18.68 15.81 -11.13
C THR A 23 19.33 17.20 -11.07
N TYR A 24 18.97 18.03 -10.08
CA TYR A 24 19.59 19.34 -9.89
C TYR A 24 20.93 19.23 -9.19
N SER A 25 21.89 20.06 -9.59
CA SER A 25 23.14 20.25 -8.85
C SER A 25 22.86 20.89 -7.48
N THR A 26 23.75 20.65 -6.53
CA THR A 26 23.71 21.25 -5.18
C THR A 26 23.67 22.77 -5.25
N LEU A 27 24.45 23.36 -6.15
CA LEU A 27 24.52 24.82 -6.37
C LEU A 27 23.18 25.39 -6.85
N ARG A 28 22.54 24.74 -7.82
CA ARG A 28 21.22 25.16 -8.33
C ARG A 28 20.14 25.02 -7.24
N THR A 29 20.21 23.97 -6.43
CA THR A 29 19.27 23.74 -5.33
C THR A 29 19.40 24.83 -4.26
N GLY A 30 20.63 25.20 -3.89
CA GLY A 30 20.89 26.27 -2.93
C GLY A 30 20.44 27.66 -3.41
N ILE A 31 20.61 27.97 -4.70
CA ILE A 31 20.10 29.24 -5.26
C ILE A 31 18.56 29.28 -5.21
N LEU A 32 17.90 28.18 -5.58
CA LEU A 32 16.44 28.10 -5.57
C LEU A 32 15.82 28.14 -4.17
N SER A 33 16.52 27.60 -3.15
CA SER A 33 16.02 27.64 -1.77
C SER A 33 16.14 29.03 -1.14
N LEU A 34 17.14 29.82 -1.55
CA LEU A 34 17.39 31.17 -1.04
C LEU A 34 16.58 32.26 -1.77
N THR A 35 15.95 31.93 -2.90
CA THR A 35 15.13 32.89 -3.67
C THR A 35 13.74 33.03 -3.02
N PRO A 36 13.27 34.24 -2.68
CA PRO A 36 11.91 34.46 -2.18
C PRO A 36 10.83 33.91 -3.14
N GLY A 37 9.75 33.34 -2.59
CA GLY A 37 8.75 32.59 -3.37
C GLY A 37 8.09 33.38 -4.51
N ASP A 38 7.81 34.66 -4.29
CA ASP A 38 7.28 35.59 -5.28
C ASP A 38 8.27 35.90 -6.42
N GLN A 39 9.57 35.88 -6.12
CA GLN A 39 10.64 36.11 -7.10
C GLN A 39 11.00 34.85 -7.89
N LYS A 40 10.80 33.64 -7.35
CA LYS A 40 11.06 32.39 -8.09
C LYS A 40 10.29 32.34 -9.41
N CYS A 41 9.03 32.79 -9.38
CA CYS A 41 8.21 32.89 -10.58
C CYS A 41 8.80 33.89 -11.59
N ARG A 42 9.23 35.08 -11.14
CA ARG A 42 9.76 36.13 -12.01
C ARG A 42 11.12 35.77 -12.62
N LEU A 43 11.96 35.08 -11.85
CA LEU A 43 13.35 34.80 -12.24
C LEU A 43 13.49 33.51 -13.06
N TYR A 44 12.63 32.52 -12.85
CA TYR A 44 12.79 31.19 -13.46
C TYR A 44 11.64 30.76 -14.37
N CYS A 45 10.57 31.56 -14.45
CA CYS A 45 9.46 31.29 -15.36
C CYS A 45 9.35 32.37 -16.42
N SER A 46 8.98 31.98 -17.65
CA SER A 46 8.82 32.90 -18.80
C SER A 46 7.55 33.76 -18.74
N GLY A 47 7.06 34.09 -17.53
CA GLY A 47 5.90 34.93 -17.29
C GLY A 47 4.64 34.48 -18.06
N PRO A 48 3.94 35.40 -18.75
CA PRO A 48 2.76 35.07 -19.55
C PRO A 48 3.01 34.04 -20.65
N ARG A 49 4.25 33.94 -21.15
CA ARG A 49 4.65 32.94 -22.17
C ARG A 49 5.19 31.65 -21.54
N CYS A 50 4.81 31.36 -20.29
CA CYS A 50 5.24 30.13 -19.63
C CYS A 50 4.79 28.91 -20.44
N ARG A 51 5.77 28.19 -21.01
CA ARG A 51 5.55 27.04 -21.92
C ARG A 51 4.67 25.92 -21.34
N PHE A 52 4.47 25.89 -20.03
CA PHE A 52 3.68 24.87 -19.34
C PHE A 52 2.22 25.30 -19.10
N CYS A 53 1.96 26.61 -19.12
CA CYS A 53 0.64 27.18 -18.81
C CYS A 53 -0.15 27.55 -20.07
N VAL A 54 0.52 27.66 -21.22
CA VAL A 54 -0.14 28.01 -22.49
C VAL A 54 -0.78 26.79 -23.14
N VAL A 55 -1.98 26.97 -23.68
CA VAL A 55 -2.66 25.96 -24.50
C VAL A 55 -2.03 25.99 -25.89
N ASN A 56 -1.33 24.92 -26.26
CA ASN A 56 -0.67 24.80 -27.56
C ASN A 56 -0.82 23.38 -28.11
N PRO A 57 -1.91 23.07 -28.82
CA PRO A 57 -2.19 21.73 -29.35
C PRO A 57 -1.16 21.24 -30.37
N GLY A 58 -1.16 19.93 -30.64
CA GLY A 58 -0.35 19.29 -31.66
C GLY A 58 1.04 18.83 -31.21
N GLN A 59 1.36 18.89 -29.90
CA GLN A 59 2.66 18.48 -29.37
C GLN A 59 2.62 17.08 -28.73
N THR A 60 2.32 16.06 -29.54
CA THR A 60 2.05 14.68 -29.09
C THR A 60 3.17 14.03 -28.25
N GLU A 61 4.43 14.44 -28.44
CA GLU A 61 5.57 13.93 -27.66
C GLU A 61 5.55 14.34 -26.18
N ILE A 62 4.91 15.47 -25.85
CA ILE A 62 4.92 16.06 -24.50
C ILE A 62 3.51 16.37 -23.97
N GLN A 63 2.48 15.96 -24.71
CA GLN A 63 1.07 16.19 -24.41
C GLN A 63 0.30 14.87 -24.55
N ALA A 64 0.23 14.12 -23.45
CA ALA A 64 -0.64 12.95 -23.36
C ALA A 64 -2.12 13.33 -23.51
N ILE A 65 -2.49 14.51 -23.05
CA ILE A 65 -3.75 15.18 -23.40
C ILE A 65 -3.39 16.35 -24.30
N ASP A 66 -3.82 16.29 -25.56
CA ASP A 66 -3.55 17.33 -26.56
C ASP A 66 -3.94 18.72 -26.05
N GLY A 67 -3.04 19.69 -26.19
CA GLY A 67 -3.15 21.06 -25.68
C GLY A 67 -2.75 21.25 -24.21
N LEU A 68 -2.43 20.18 -23.47
CA LEU A 68 -1.99 20.22 -22.07
C LEU A 68 -0.64 19.52 -21.88
N TYR A 69 0.34 20.21 -21.30
CA TYR A 69 1.66 19.64 -21.02
C TYR A 69 1.57 18.50 -19.98
N SER A 70 1.56 17.27 -20.45
CA SER A 70 1.14 16.10 -19.67
C SER A 70 1.76 14.81 -20.17
N THR A 71 1.91 13.83 -19.28
CA THR A 71 2.51 12.53 -19.57
C THR A 71 1.87 11.45 -18.71
N TRP A 72 1.43 10.35 -19.31
CA TRP A 72 1.04 9.14 -18.58
C TRP A 72 2.30 8.50 -17.98
N ILE A 73 2.36 8.46 -16.65
CA ILE A 73 3.45 7.80 -15.93
C ILE A 73 3.15 6.31 -15.76
N THR A 74 1.89 5.99 -15.49
CA THR A 74 1.31 4.64 -15.56
C THR A 74 0.05 4.70 -16.44
N ASP A 75 -0.61 3.57 -16.64
CA ASP A 75 -1.87 3.52 -17.40
C ASP A 75 -3.00 4.32 -16.73
N ASP A 76 -2.88 4.61 -15.43
CA ASP A 76 -3.91 5.23 -14.59
C ASP A 76 -3.48 6.55 -13.92
N ILE A 77 -2.21 6.96 -14.04
CA ILE A 77 -1.68 8.19 -13.44
C ILE A 77 -1.12 9.12 -14.51
N LEU A 78 -1.80 10.26 -14.70
CA LEU A 78 -1.33 11.35 -15.54
C LEU A 78 -0.53 12.36 -14.70
N ALA A 79 0.71 12.64 -15.07
CA ALA A 79 1.45 13.79 -14.56
C ALA A 79 1.26 14.98 -15.50
N MET A 80 0.81 16.13 -15.00
CA MET A 80 0.51 17.30 -15.84
C MET A 80 1.00 18.61 -15.23
N SER A 81 1.07 19.66 -16.05
CA SER A 81 1.14 21.04 -15.57
C SER A 81 -0.20 21.48 -14.95
N ARG A 82 -0.16 22.57 -14.17
CA ARG A 82 -1.38 23.22 -13.68
C ARG A 82 -2.28 23.64 -14.84
N LEU A 83 -3.59 23.57 -14.60
CA LEU A 83 -4.58 24.13 -15.51
C LEU A 83 -4.61 25.66 -15.40
N GLN A 84 -5.25 26.30 -16.39
CA GLN A 84 -5.54 27.73 -16.49
C GLN A 84 -6.98 27.87 -17.01
N GLU A 85 -7.63 29.03 -16.87
CA GLU A 85 -8.96 29.29 -17.44
C GLU A 85 -9.05 28.93 -18.93
N ASP A 86 -8.01 29.25 -19.70
CA ASP A 86 -7.91 28.89 -21.13
C ASP A 86 -8.07 27.38 -21.41
N HIS A 87 -7.68 26.51 -20.48
CA HIS A 87 -7.88 25.06 -20.66
C HIS A 87 -9.36 24.68 -20.55
N PHE A 88 -10.14 25.41 -19.77
CA PHE A 88 -11.59 25.21 -19.71
C PHE A 88 -12.25 25.83 -20.94
N ASP A 89 -11.96 27.09 -21.23
CA ASP A 89 -12.69 27.86 -22.25
C ASP A 89 -12.31 27.48 -23.69
N LYS A 90 -11.04 27.19 -23.95
CA LYS A 90 -10.53 26.96 -25.32
C LYS A 90 -10.29 25.49 -25.62
N LEU A 91 -9.92 24.71 -24.61
CA LEU A 91 -9.51 23.31 -24.81
C LEU A 91 -10.62 22.29 -24.50
N GLY A 92 -11.66 22.66 -23.74
CA GLY A 92 -12.66 21.69 -23.26
C GLY A 92 -12.02 20.63 -22.37
N ILE A 93 -11.23 21.05 -21.39
CA ILE A 93 -10.42 20.13 -20.58
C ILE A 93 -11.26 19.12 -19.80
N VAL A 94 -12.48 19.49 -19.41
CA VAL A 94 -13.40 18.62 -18.67
C VAL A 94 -13.79 17.42 -19.54
N GLU A 95 -14.14 17.66 -20.80
CA GLU A 95 -14.52 16.64 -21.78
C GLU A 95 -13.32 15.71 -22.03
N LYS A 96 -12.14 16.28 -22.25
CA LYS A 96 -10.91 15.50 -22.43
C LYS A 96 -10.58 14.63 -21.21
N PHE A 97 -10.79 15.14 -20.00
CA PHE A 97 -10.59 14.34 -18.78
C PHE A 97 -11.60 13.19 -18.69
N LYS A 98 -12.87 13.42 -19.03
CA LYS A 98 -13.91 12.38 -19.08
C LYS A 98 -13.60 11.32 -20.13
N GLU A 99 -13.20 11.71 -21.34
CA GLU A 99 -12.77 10.80 -22.41
C GLU A 99 -11.61 9.90 -21.98
N ASN A 100 -10.66 10.47 -21.23
CA ASN A 100 -9.52 9.76 -20.67
C ASN A 100 -9.83 9.03 -19.36
N ARG A 101 -11.09 9.04 -18.90
CA ARG A 101 -11.56 8.41 -17.65
C ARG A 101 -10.82 8.90 -16.40
N ILE A 102 -10.37 10.16 -16.42
CA ILE A 102 -9.80 10.82 -15.26
C ILE A 102 -10.94 11.22 -14.34
N GLN A 103 -10.93 10.66 -13.12
CA GLN A 103 -11.97 10.87 -12.13
C GLN A 103 -11.53 11.80 -11.00
N SER A 104 -10.21 11.93 -10.78
CA SER A 104 -9.67 12.77 -9.71
C SER A 104 -8.49 13.62 -10.19
N VAL A 105 -8.42 14.86 -9.72
CA VAL A 105 -7.28 15.76 -9.90
C VAL A 105 -6.63 16.04 -8.54
N VAL A 106 -5.33 15.84 -8.45
CA VAL A 106 -4.51 16.08 -7.25
C VAL A 106 -3.65 17.31 -7.47
N ASN A 107 -3.98 18.39 -6.76
CA ASN A 107 -3.24 19.64 -6.76
C ASN A 107 -2.21 19.67 -5.63
N LEU A 108 -0.95 19.90 -5.97
CA LEU A 108 0.16 19.99 -5.02
C LEU A 108 0.63 21.43 -4.76
N GLN A 109 -0.07 22.42 -5.32
CA GLN A 109 0.32 23.83 -5.28
C GLN A 109 -0.11 24.52 -3.99
N GLU A 110 0.70 25.46 -3.52
CA GLU A 110 0.27 26.42 -2.50
C GLU A 110 -0.54 27.55 -3.14
N SER A 111 -1.48 28.13 -2.39
CA SER A 111 -2.21 29.31 -2.86
C SER A 111 -1.25 30.48 -3.06
N GLY A 112 -1.38 31.18 -4.19
CA GLY A 112 -0.56 32.33 -4.55
C GLY A 112 0.74 31.98 -5.31
N GLU A 113 1.12 30.71 -5.43
CA GLU A 113 2.34 30.35 -6.16
C GLU A 113 2.22 30.64 -7.66
N HIS A 114 3.33 31.03 -8.28
CA HIS A 114 3.44 31.29 -9.72
C HIS A 114 2.40 32.28 -10.29
N SER A 115 2.08 33.34 -9.54
CA SER A 115 1.06 34.34 -9.91
C SER A 115 1.33 35.12 -11.19
N PHE A 116 2.54 35.08 -11.73
CA PHE A 116 2.93 35.75 -12.99
C PHE A 116 3.02 34.78 -14.20
N CYS A 117 2.74 33.49 -14.01
CA CYS A 117 2.82 32.49 -15.08
C CYS A 117 1.50 32.37 -15.85
N GLY A 118 1.56 32.33 -17.18
CA GLY A 118 0.37 32.21 -18.02
C GLY A 118 -0.58 33.38 -17.80
N ASN A 119 -1.85 33.10 -17.54
CA ASN A 119 -2.86 34.13 -17.23
C ASN A 119 -2.79 34.62 -15.77
N GLY A 120 -1.89 34.04 -14.96
CA GLY A 120 -1.74 34.37 -13.54
C GLY A 120 -2.66 33.55 -12.63
N ASN A 121 -2.92 34.09 -11.45
CA ASN A 121 -3.82 33.49 -10.47
C ASN A 121 -5.13 34.28 -10.37
N LEU A 122 -6.24 33.58 -10.18
CA LEU A 122 -7.54 34.11 -9.80
C LEU A 122 -7.50 34.68 -8.37
N ALA A 123 -8.59 35.33 -7.96
CA ALA A 123 -8.76 35.86 -6.60
C ALA A 123 -8.59 34.78 -5.51
N SER A 124 -8.85 33.51 -5.83
CA SER A 124 -8.63 32.35 -4.94
C SER A 124 -7.14 32.03 -4.69
N GLY A 125 -6.23 32.63 -5.47
CA GLY A 125 -4.80 32.34 -5.44
C GLY A 125 -4.37 31.14 -6.29
N PHE A 126 -5.30 30.46 -6.97
CA PHE A 126 -5.00 29.40 -7.97
C PHE A 126 -5.24 29.90 -9.39
N SER A 127 -4.76 29.18 -10.41
CA SER A 127 -4.90 29.59 -11.84
C SER A 127 -6.20 29.14 -12.48
N TYR A 128 -6.98 28.35 -11.76
CA TYR A 128 -8.26 27.84 -12.21
C TYR A 128 -9.16 27.64 -10.99
N ASP A 129 -10.47 27.70 -11.21
CA ASP A 129 -11.45 27.34 -10.20
C ASP A 129 -11.63 25.81 -10.18
N PRO A 130 -11.26 25.11 -9.10
CA PRO A 130 -11.47 23.66 -8.99
C PRO A 130 -12.95 23.27 -9.03
N GLU A 131 -13.89 24.19 -8.72
CA GLU A 131 -15.32 23.90 -8.82
C GLU A 131 -15.75 23.54 -10.24
N ASN A 132 -15.06 24.04 -11.27
CA ASN A 132 -15.34 23.71 -12.66
C ASN A 132 -15.12 22.21 -12.94
N LEU A 133 -14.20 21.56 -12.22
CA LEU A 133 -14.00 20.11 -12.26
C LEU A 133 -15.06 19.39 -11.41
N MET A 134 -15.28 19.86 -10.17
CA MET A 134 -16.17 19.18 -9.21
C MET A 134 -17.62 19.15 -9.67
N LYS A 135 -18.15 20.25 -10.25
CA LYS A 135 -19.51 20.31 -10.82
C LYS A 135 -19.71 19.31 -11.96
N ASN A 136 -18.62 18.83 -12.54
CA ASN A 136 -18.60 17.86 -13.63
C ASN A 136 -18.28 16.42 -13.18
N GLY A 137 -18.33 16.14 -11.87
CA GLY A 137 -18.10 14.81 -11.31
C GLY A 137 -16.62 14.39 -11.26
N ILE A 138 -15.69 15.35 -11.41
CA ILE A 138 -14.25 15.11 -11.26
C ILE A 138 -13.83 15.60 -9.87
N TYR A 139 -13.40 14.68 -9.01
CA TYR A 139 -12.97 15.02 -7.65
C TYR A 139 -11.69 15.86 -7.69
N HIS A 140 -11.55 16.78 -6.74
CA HIS A 140 -10.37 17.60 -6.58
C HIS A 140 -9.79 17.45 -5.18
N TYR A 141 -8.51 17.11 -5.09
CA TYR A 141 -7.77 16.98 -3.84
C TYR A 141 -6.66 18.02 -3.78
N ASN A 142 -6.72 18.89 -2.77
CA ASN A 142 -5.72 19.93 -2.56
C ASN A 142 -4.73 19.55 -1.44
N PHE A 143 -3.48 19.30 -1.81
CA PHE A 143 -2.38 19.00 -0.89
C PHE A 143 -1.25 20.02 -1.07
N PRO A 144 -1.35 21.21 -0.44
CA PRO A 144 -0.33 22.23 -0.58
C PRO A 144 1.03 21.70 -0.11
N LEU A 145 2.02 21.74 -1.01
CA LEU A 145 3.41 21.41 -0.74
C LEU A 145 4.28 22.61 -1.12
N PRO A 146 5.20 23.09 -0.25
CA PRO A 146 5.97 24.28 -0.54
C PRO A 146 6.80 24.16 -1.83
N ASP A 147 6.82 25.24 -2.60
CA ASP A 147 7.42 25.20 -3.93
C ASP A 147 8.94 25.02 -3.88
N PHE A 148 9.44 24.10 -4.73
CA PHE A 148 10.81 23.57 -4.77
C PHE A 148 11.28 22.77 -3.54
N GLN A 149 10.49 22.70 -2.47
CA GLN A 149 10.80 21.92 -1.28
C GLN A 149 10.15 20.54 -1.36
N ALA A 150 10.47 19.71 -0.37
CA ALA A 150 9.78 18.47 -0.12
C ALA A 150 8.85 18.61 1.08
N CYS A 151 7.98 17.62 1.29
CA CYS A 151 7.19 17.53 2.51
C CYS A 151 7.82 16.53 3.47
N THR A 152 7.32 16.46 4.70
CA THR A 152 7.72 15.38 5.61
C THR A 152 7.26 14.02 5.07
N SER A 153 7.97 12.95 5.42
CA SER A 153 7.59 11.57 5.06
C SER A 153 6.18 11.19 5.56
N HIS A 154 5.76 11.71 6.72
CA HIS A 154 4.40 11.51 7.24
C HIS A 154 3.35 12.23 6.40
N ARG A 155 3.61 13.48 5.99
CA ARG A 155 2.71 14.19 5.09
C ARG A 155 2.62 13.49 3.73
N LEU A 156 3.72 12.94 3.25
CA LEU A 156 3.75 12.15 2.02
C LEU A 156 2.92 10.87 2.14
N LEU A 157 2.95 10.19 3.31
CA LEU A 157 2.09 9.04 3.59
C LEU A 157 0.61 9.40 3.48
N ASP A 158 0.18 10.51 4.06
CA ASP A 158 -1.21 10.96 4.00
C ASP A 158 -1.65 11.19 2.55
N ILE A 159 -0.82 11.86 1.75
CA ILE A 159 -1.09 12.13 0.33
C ILE A 159 -1.20 10.82 -0.44
N VAL A 160 -0.22 9.92 -0.26
CA VAL A 160 -0.16 8.64 -0.99
C VAL A 160 -1.36 7.75 -0.67
N LYS A 161 -1.85 7.74 0.58
CA LYS A 161 -3.06 6.99 0.95
C LYS A 161 -4.30 7.50 0.21
N VAL A 162 -4.41 8.82 0.00
CA VAL A 162 -5.52 9.39 -0.78
C VAL A 162 -5.35 9.12 -2.27
N VAL A 163 -4.12 9.20 -2.79
CA VAL A 163 -3.80 8.84 -4.18
C VAL A 163 -4.16 7.38 -4.46
N ASP A 164 -3.78 6.46 -3.58
CA ASP A 164 -4.07 5.03 -3.69
C ASP A 164 -5.58 4.75 -3.64
N PHE A 165 -6.29 5.43 -2.73
CA PHE A 165 -7.75 5.37 -2.67
C PHE A 165 -8.42 5.95 -3.93
N ALA A 166 -7.94 7.08 -4.46
CA ALA A 166 -8.50 7.66 -5.68
C ALA A 166 -8.30 6.72 -6.88
N LEU A 167 -7.14 6.05 -6.96
CA LEU A 167 -6.83 5.08 -8.01
C LEU A 167 -7.71 3.83 -7.96
N SER A 168 -8.25 3.45 -6.80
CA SER A 168 -9.22 2.35 -6.72
C SER A 168 -10.60 2.71 -7.28
N HIS A 169 -10.85 3.99 -7.59
CA HIS A 169 -12.12 4.47 -8.14
C HIS A 169 -12.00 4.90 -9.61
N GLY A 170 -10.81 5.28 -10.07
CA GLY A 170 -10.57 5.66 -11.46
C GLY A 170 -9.19 6.26 -11.69
N LYS A 171 -8.94 6.74 -12.92
CA LYS A 171 -7.65 7.36 -13.24
C LYS A 171 -7.52 8.72 -12.56
N ILE A 172 -6.29 9.12 -12.28
CA ILE A 172 -6.00 10.39 -11.63
C ILE A 172 -5.07 11.25 -12.47
N ALA A 173 -5.17 12.57 -12.29
CA ALA A 173 -4.20 13.53 -12.78
C ALA A 173 -3.53 14.25 -11.60
N VAL A 174 -2.21 14.23 -11.54
CA VAL A 174 -1.43 14.86 -10.47
C VAL A 174 -0.64 16.03 -11.05
N HIS A 175 -0.73 17.20 -10.40
CA HIS A 175 -0.02 18.38 -10.86
C HIS A 175 0.56 19.21 -9.71
N CYS A 176 1.62 19.93 -10.05
CA CYS A 176 2.10 21.09 -9.29
C CYS A 176 2.05 22.29 -10.26
N HIS A 177 3.12 23.05 -10.42
CA HIS A 177 3.22 24.02 -11.53
C HIS A 177 3.48 23.32 -12.88
N ALA A 178 4.70 22.79 -13.09
CA ALA A 178 5.09 22.16 -14.37
C ALA A 178 4.89 20.63 -14.38
N GLY A 179 4.49 20.03 -13.26
CA GLY A 179 4.31 18.58 -13.15
C GLY A 179 5.61 17.77 -13.06
N HIS A 180 6.71 18.33 -12.55
CA HIS A 180 8.04 17.68 -12.57
C HIS A 180 8.55 17.25 -11.18
N GLY A 181 8.84 18.22 -10.30
CA GLY A 181 9.41 17.97 -8.96
C GLY A 181 8.43 17.28 -8.00
N ARG A 182 7.52 18.08 -7.41
CA ARG A 182 6.50 17.62 -6.44
C ARG A 182 5.62 16.49 -6.99
N THR A 183 5.14 16.64 -8.22
CA THR A 183 4.36 15.61 -8.92
C THR A 183 5.12 14.30 -9.05
N GLY A 184 6.38 14.33 -9.53
CA GLY A 184 7.20 13.14 -9.64
C GLY A 184 7.47 12.49 -8.29
N MET A 185 7.69 13.29 -7.24
CA MET A 185 7.90 12.80 -5.87
C MET A 185 6.68 12.05 -5.34
N VAL A 186 5.47 12.62 -5.46
CA VAL A 186 4.24 11.97 -5.01
C VAL A 186 3.97 10.66 -5.77
N ILE A 187 4.17 10.66 -7.10
CA ILE A 187 3.96 9.45 -7.91
C ILE A 187 5.00 8.37 -7.57
N ALA A 188 6.27 8.74 -7.38
CA ALA A 188 7.32 7.80 -6.95
C ALA A 188 7.01 7.23 -5.56
N ALA A 189 6.56 8.07 -4.62
CA ALA A 189 6.16 7.62 -3.29
C ALA A 189 4.98 6.64 -3.33
N TRP A 190 3.98 6.90 -4.19
CA TRP A 190 2.89 5.95 -4.42
C TRP A 190 3.40 4.61 -4.97
N MET A 191 4.31 4.62 -5.95
CA MET A 191 4.92 3.37 -6.46
C MET A 191 5.64 2.60 -5.35
N MET A 192 6.33 3.28 -4.43
CA MET A 192 6.97 2.63 -3.28
C MET A 192 5.95 2.03 -2.31
N PHE A 193 4.86 2.75 -2.05
CA PHE A 193 3.82 2.34 -1.11
C PHE A 193 2.92 1.20 -1.62
N ALA A 194 2.51 1.28 -2.89
CA ALA A 194 1.54 0.37 -3.50
C ALA A 194 2.20 -0.78 -4.27
N LEU A 195 3.39 -0.55 -4.84
CA LEU A 195 4.11 -1.54 -5.66
C LEU A 195 5.38 -2.08 -4.99
N GLY A 196 5.75 -1.57 -3.81
CA GLY A 196 6.89 -2.06 -3.02
C GLY A 196 8.27 -1.63 -3.52
N MET A 197 8.33 -0.83 -4.59
CA MET A 197 9.58 -0.40 -5.22
C MET A 197 10.54 0.29 -4.25
N SER A 198 11.85 0.16 -4.50
CA SER A 198 12.87 1.00 -3.85
C SER A 198 12.76 2.45 -4.34
N PRO A 199 13.33 3.44 -3.61
CA PRO A 199 13.40 4.81 -4.08
C PRO A 199 14.05 4.94 -5.47
N SER A 200 15.17 4.23 -5.71
CA SER A 200 15.85 4.22 -7.01
C SER A 200 14.94 3.73 -8.13
N GLN A 201 14.29 2.57 -7.94
CA GLN A 201 13.36 1.99 -8.91
C GLN A 201 12.18 2.93 -9.20
N ALA A 202 11.55 3.48 -8.17
CA ALA A 202 10.38 4.35 -8.33
C ALA A 202 10.75 5.65 -9.09
N VAL A 203 11.84 6.30 -8.71
CA VAL A 203 12.31 7.52 -9.39
C VAL A 203 12.71 7.23 -10.84
N GLU A 204 13.38 6.11 -11.11
CA GLU A 204 13.73 5.71 -12.47
C GLU A 204 12.49 5.46 -13.32
N ASN A 205 11.47 4.78 -12.80
CA ASN A 205 10.22 4.52 -13.50
C ASN A 205 9.48 5.83 -13.87
N VAL A 206 9.42 6.79 -12.94
CA VAL A 206 8.86 8.11 -13.25
C VAL A 206 9.69 8.81 -14.33
N ARG A 207 11.02 8.78 -14.22
CA ARG A 207 11.93 9.47 -15.16
C ARG A 207 11.95 8.85 -16.56
N LYS A 208 11.71 7.54 -16.70
CA LYS A 208 11.57 6.85 -17.99
C LYS A 208 10.46 7.46 -18.84
N ARG A 209 9.36 7.88 -18.21
CA ARG A 209 8.24 8.53 -18.88
C ARG A 209 8.41 10.05 -18.92
N ARG A 210 8.88 10.64 -17.83
CA ARG A 210 8.99 12.10 -17.68
C ARG A 210 10.40 12.50 -17.24
N THR A 211 11.25 12.72 -18.23
CA THR A 211 12.67 13.03 -18.04
C THR A 211 12.87 14.21 -17.08
N LYS A 212 13.83 14.07 -16.15
CA LYS A 212 14.17 15.07 -15.10
C LYS A 212 13.09 15.30 -14.03
N ALA A 213 12.08 14.44 -13.93
CA ALA A 213 11.19 14.43 -12.75
C ALA A 213 11.95 14.09 -11.46
N VAL A 214 11.41 14.51 -10.31
CA VAL A 214 12.08 14.47 -8.98
C VAL A 214 13.41 15.21 -9.03
N GLN A 215 13.35 16.51 -8.75
CA GLN A 215 14.38 17.46 -9.18
C GLN A 215 15.40 17.77 -8.09
N SER A 216 14.93 18.13 -6.89
CA SER A 216 15.79 18.60 -5.80
C SER A 216 16.33 17.43 -4.95
N LYS A 217 17.44 17.70 -4.25
CA LYS A 217 18.01 16.75 -3.26
C LYS A 217 17.03 16.45 -2.14
N GLU A 218 16.34 17.48 -1.66
CA GLU A 218 15.34 17.39 -0.60
C GLU A 218 14.19 16.43 -0.98
N GLN A 219 13.67 16.49 -2.22
CA GLN A 219 12.63 15.57 -2.70
C GLN A 219 13.10 14.12 -2.69
N VAL A 220 14.37 13.88 -3.04
CA VAL A 220 14.96 12.54 -3.03
C VAL A 220 15.19 12.06 -1.60
N GLU A 221 15.65 12.93 -0.71
CA GLU A 221 15.83 12.63 0.71
C GLU A 221 14.49 12.29 1.38
N THR A 222 13.42 13.02 1.08
CA THR A 222 12.06 12.68 1.55
C THR A 222 11.62 11.30 1.07
N LEU A 223 11.92 10.90 -0.17
CA LEU A 223 11.62 9.54 -0.64
C LEU A 223 12.43 8.49 0.13
N HIS A 224 13.69 8.78 0.46
CA HIS A 224 14.51 7.90 1.28
C HIS A 224 13.93 7.74 2.69
N GLU A 225 13.60 8.86 3.35
CA GLU A 225 12.92 8.87 4.65
C GLU A 225 11.58 8.16 4.60
N PHE A 226 10.82 8.31 3.51
CA PHE A 226 9.55 7.63 3.30
C PHE A 226 9.71 6.12 3.20
N ARG A 227 10.74 5.61 2.51
CA ARG A 227 11.07 4.18 2.50
C ARG A 227 11.36 3.66 3.91
N LEU A 228 12.11 4.44 4.69
CA LEU A 228 12.42 4.09 6.08
C LEU A 228 11.17 4.12 6.96
N LEU A 229 10.28 5.10 6.79
CA LEU A 229 9.01 5.18 7.48
C LEU A 229 8.16 3.92 7.22
N ILE A 230 8.04 3.50 5.96
CA ILE A 230 7.34 2.27 5.59
C ILE A 230 8.00 1.04 6.26
N ARG A 231 9.33 0.93 6.23
CA ARG A 231 10.06 -0.23 6.76
C ARG A 231 10.23 -0.25 8.27
N ASN A 232 10.14 0.87 8.97
CA ASN A 232 10.44 0.95 10.40
C ASN A 232 9.22 1.30 11.26
N CYS A 233 8.19 1.95 10.71
CA CYS A 233 7.22 2.69 11.52
C CYS A 233 5.74 2.33 11.29
N GLY A 234 5.40 1.06 11.08
CA GLY A 234 3.99 0.62 10.93
C GLY A 234 3.69 -0.17 9.66
N GLY A 235 4.60 -0.14 8.68
CA GLY A 235 4.41 -0.84 7.40
C GLY A 235 4.90 -2.29 7.40
N MET A 236 5.63 -2.74 8.44
CA MET A 236 6.08 -4.13 8.53
C MET A 236 4.92 -5.05 8.93
N ILE A 237 4.88 -6.25 8.36
CA ILE A 237 3.90 -7.27 8.76
C ILE A 237 4.25 -7.84 10.13
N ILE A 238 5.55 -8.07 10.38
CA ILE A 238 6.09 -8.46 11.69
C ILE A 238 6.63 -7.20 12.38
N PRO A 239 5.99 -6.71 13.46
CA PRO A 239 6.45 -5.52 14.16
C PRO A 239 7.78 -5.79 14.88
N LYS A 240 8.64 -4.77 14.96
CA LYS A 240 9.89 -4.84 15.74
C LYS A 240 9.62 -4.85 17.24
N ASN A 241 8.67 -4.01 17.65
CA ASN A 241 8.28 -3.88 19.04
C ASN A 241 7.20 -4.91 19.37
N LYS A 242 7.30 -5.47 20.57
CA LYS A 242 6.31 -6.38 21.12
C LYS A 242 4.94 -5.71 21.20
N LEU A 243 3.92 -6.34 20.62
CA LEU A 243 2.52 -5.97 20.74
C LEU A 243 1.78 -7.05 21.56
N ILE A 244 0.91 -6.62 22.46
CA ILE A 244 0.28 -7.48 23.49
C ILE A 244 -1.17 -7.82 23.13
N THR A 245 -1.78 -7.11 22.18
CA THR A 245 -3.17 -7.36 21.74
C THR A 245 -3.29 -7.30 20.20
N ILE A 246 -4.25 -8.01 19.62
CA ILE A 246 -4.68 -7.85 18.22
C ILE A 246 -5.13 -6.43 17.96
N SER A 247 -5.87 -5.82 18.87
CA SER A 247 -6.28 -4.42 18.73
C SER A 247 -5.06 -3.47 18.58
N GLN A 248 -3.96 -3.72 19.30
CA GLN A 248 -2.70 -2.97 19.11
C GLN A 248 -2.06 -3.24 17.75
N TYR A 249 -2.06 -4.48 17.28
CA TYR A 249 -1.55 -4.84 15.95
C TYR A 249 -2.36 -4.19 14.82
N VAL A 250 -3.69 -4.22 14.92
CA VAL A 250 -4.59 -3.57 13.97
C VAL A 250 -4.34 -2.06 13.96
N ALA A 251 -4.25 -1.41 15.14
CA ALA A 251 -3.94 0.02 15.25
C ALA A 251 -2.55 0.38 14.68
N TYR A 252 -1.55 -0.49 14.87
CA TYR A 252 -0.21 -0.34 14.30
C TYR A 252 -0.27 -0.27 12.76
N ASN A 253 -1.02 -1.18 12.15
CA ASN A 253 -1.18 -1.26 10.69
C ASN A 253 -2.12 -0.20 10.09
N GLN A 254 -3.10 0.29 10.86
CA GLN A 254 -4.06 1.33 10.41
C GLN A 254 -3.38 2.60 9.91
N LYS A 255 -2.14 2.87 10.33
CA LYS A 255 -1.33 3.97 9.81
C LYS A 255 -1.10 3.85 8.29
N PHE A 256 -0.95 2.64 7.77
CA PHE A 256 -0.63 2.33 6.37
C PHE A 256 -1.80 1.73 5.58
N ILE A 257 -2.97 1.63 6.20
CA ILE A 257 -4.19 1.09 5.59
C ILE A 257 -5.22 2.23 5.49
N SER A 258 -6.05 2.23 4.45
CA SER A 258 -7.15 3.20 4.33
C SER A 258 -8.26 2.89 5.34
N LYS A 259 -9.07 3.89 5.73
CA LYS A 259 -10.22 3.64 6.65
C LYS A 259 -11.23 2.64 6.09
N PRO A 260 -11.62 2.69 4.80
CA PRO A 260 -12.50 1.67 4.20
C PRO A 260 -11.89 0.27 4.28
N GLU A 261 -10.61 0.12 3.94
CA GLU A 261 -9.91 -1.16 3.97
C GLU A 261 -9.77 -1.69 5.39
N SER A 262 -9.46 -0.84 6.38
CA SER A 262 -9.42 -1.28 7.78
C SER A 262 -10.77 -1.79 8.30
N ARG A 263 -11.89 -1.29 7.77
CA ARG A 263 -13.24 -1.75 8.16
C ARG A 263 -13.55 -3.14 7.60
N LEU A 264 -13.00 -3.48 6.43
CA LEU A 264 -13.17 -4.80 5.81
C LEU A 264 -12.68 -5.94 6.70
N TYR A 265 -11.62 -5.71 7.49
CA TYR A 265 -10.99 -6.76 8.29
C TYR A 265 -11.56 -6.88 9.71
N GLY A 266 -12.36 -5.91 10.17
CA GLY A 266 -12.87 -5.88 11.54
C GLY A 266 -11.75 -5.97 12.58
N LYS A 267 -11.81 -6.99 13.46
CA LYS A 267 -10.79 -7.29 14.48
C LYS A 267 -9.70 -8.25 13.98
N ILE A 268 -9.67 -8.60 12.70
CA ILE A 268 -8.72 -9.59 12.18
C ILE A 268 -7.50 -8.88 11.60
N PRO A 269 -6.27 -9.29 11.96
CA PRO A 269 -5.05 -8.83 11.30
C PRO A 269 -5.16 -8.96 9.77
N LYS A 270 -4.90 -7.86 9.04
CA LYS A 270 -4.90 -7.86 7.56
C LYS A 270 -4.07 -9.01 6.98
N VAL A 271 -2.90 -9.31 7.56
CA VAL A 271 -2.06 -10.43 7.13
C VAL A 271 -2.80 -11.76 7.16
N VAL A 272 -3.56 -12.05 8.22
CA VAL A 272 -4.32 -13.30 8.35
C VAL A 272 -5.46 -13.32 7.35
N TYR A 273 -6.22 -12.22 7.25
CA TYR A 273 -7.33 -12.08 6.31
C TYR A 273 -6.89 -12.32 4.86
N VAL A 274 -5.88 -11.58 4.43
CA VAL A 274 -5.41 -11.58 3.04
C VAL A 274 -4.73 -12.91 2.71
N ALA A 275 -3.92 -13.45 3.62
CA ALA A 275 -3.29 -14.75 3.42
C ALA A 275 -4.32 -15.87 3.22
N MET A 276 -5.31 -15.97 4.12
CA MET A 276 -6.34 -16.99 4.02
C MET A 276 -7.17 -16.85 2.74
N ARG A 277 -7.54 -15.61 2.38
CA ARG A 277 -8.26 -15.33 1.13
C ARG A 277 -7.44 -15.75 -0.09
N SER A 278 -6.17 -15.36 -0.15
CA SER A 278 -5.29 -15.69 -1.27
C SER A 278 -5.03 -17.18 -1.38
N CYS A 279 -4.91 -17.89 -0.25
CA CYS A 279 -4.80 -19.35 -0.23
C CYS A 279 -6.07 -20.02 -0.79
N LEU A 280 -7.26 -19.58 -0.38
CA LEU A 280 -8.52 -20.13 -0.89
C LEU A 280 -8.73 -19.78 -2.37
N LEU A 281 -8.34 -18.60 -2.84
CA LEU A 281 -8.43 -18.22 -4.27
C LEU A 281 -7.49 -19.04 -5.18
N LYS A 282 -6.51 -19.75 -4.61
CA LYS A 282 -5.71 -20.74 -5.34
C LYS A 282 -6.41 -22.10 -5.47
N MET A 283 -7.51 -22.29 -4.75
CA MET A 283 -8.30 -23.52 -4.71
C MET A 283 -9.68 -23.35 -5.35
N TYR A 284 -10.23 -22.14 -5.32
CA TYR A 284 -11.59 -21.83 -5.73
C TYR A 284 -11.64 -20.67 -6.73
N SER A 285 -12.61 -20.72 -7.64
CA SER A 285 -12.86 -19.66 -8.64
C SER A 285 -13.29 -18.33 -8.01
N PHE A 286 -13.92 -18.38 -6.85
CA PHE A 286 -14.32 -17.21 -6.07
C PHE A 286 -14.31 -17.52 -4.57
N VAL A 287 -13.94 -16.52 -3.77
CA VAL A 287 -13.94 -16.56 -2.31
C VAL A 287 -14.49 -15.25 -1.77
N GLY A 288 -15.61 -15.34 -1.05
CA GLY A 288 -16.23 -14.23 -0.33
C GLY A 288 -16.18 -14.46 1.18
N PHE A 289 -16.01 -13.38 1.94
CA PHE A 289 -16.17 -13.40 3.38
C PHE A 289 -17.24 -12.39 3.78
N ASP A 290 -18.18 -12.81 4.63
CA ASP A 290 -19.23 -11.94 5.14
C ASP A 290 -19.11 -11.85 6.66
N ILE A 291 -19.18 -10.63 7.17
CA ILE A 291 -19.16 -10.36 8.60
C ILE A 291 -20.61 -10.34 9.08
N GLU A 292 -20.97 -11.28 9.95
CA GLU A 292 -22.25 -11.28 10.64
C GLU A 292 -22.27 -10.25 11.78
N ASN A 293 -23.46 -9.94 12.28
CA ASN A 293 -23.68 -8.89 13.29
C ASN A 293 -22.94 -9.10 14.63
N ASP A 294 -22.45 -10.32 14.90
CA ASP A 294 -21.70 -10.70 16.10
C ASP A 294 -20.19 -10.86 15.83
N PHE A 295 -19.69 -10.30 14.73
CA PHE A 295 -18.30 -10.45 14.26
C PHE A 295 -17.92 -11.89 13.86
N ARG A 296 -18.88 -12.83 13.80
CA ARG A 296 -18.62 -14.13 13.19
C ARG A 296 -18.55 -13.96 11.68
N MET A 297 -17.46 -14.44 11.09
CA MET A 297 -17.32 -14.44 9.63
C MET A 297 -17.81 -15.73 9.02
N THR A 298 -18.57 -15.67 7.94
CA THR A 298 -18.83 -16.82 7.06
C THR A 298 -17.90 -16.78 5.87
N VAL A 299 -17.47 -17.97 5.43
CA VAL A 299 -16.63 -18.14 4.26
C VAL A 299 -17.48 -18.79 3.18
N ARG A 300 -17.51 -18.18 2.00
CA ARG A 300 -18.22 -18.70 0.83
C ARG A 300 -17.21 -18.97 -0.28
N CYS A 301 -17.11 -20.22 -0.68
CA CYS A 301 -16.27 -20.68 -1.79
C CYS A 301 -17.17 -21.15 -2.94
N ALA A 302 -16.81 -20.77 -4.17
CA ALA A 302 -17.48 -21.27 -5.38
C ALA A 302 -16.86 -22.60 -5.84
N ASP A 303 -16.93 -22.90 -7.14
CA ASP A 303 -16.40 -24.15 -7.68
C ASP A 303 -14.87 -24.27 -7.52
N PRO A 304 -14.35 -25.47 -7.17
CA PRO A 304 -12.91 -25.74 -7.13
C PRO A 304 -12.24 -25.54 -8.49
N LEU A 305 -10.99 -25.06 -8.48
CA LEU A 305 -10.21 -24.88 -9.70
C LEU A 305 -9.75 -26.23 -10.29
N PRO A 306 -9.71 -26.37 -11.63
CA PRO A 306 -9.28 -27.61 -12.29
C PRO A 306 -7.81 -27.97 -12.00
N ALA A 307 -6.98 -26.95 -11.77
CA ALA A 307 -5.56 -27.05 -11.50
C ALA A 307 -5.26 -27.14 -10.00
N ASN A 308 -5.97 -28.01 -9.27
CA ASN A 308 -5.64 -28.39 -7.89
C ASN A 308 -4.29 -29.18 -7.80
N LYS A 309 -3.31 -28.88 -8.65
CA LYS A 309 -2.12 -29.69 -8.93
C LYS A 309 -0.89 -29.35 -8.09
N SER A 310 -0.94 -28.37 -7.17
CA SER A 310 0.23 -27.99 -6.34
C SER A 310 0.22 -28.56 -4.92
N PHE A 311 -0.67 -29.51 -4.60
CA PHE A 311 -0.87 -29.97 -3.23
C PHE A 311 -0.11 -31.25 -2.93
N ASP A 312 1.10 -31.08 -2.42
CA ASP A 312 1.90 -32.16 -1.83
C ASP A 312 2.06 -31.90 -0.32
N GLU A 313 1.51 -32.80 0.49
CA GLU A 313 1.63 -32.82 1.95
C GLU A 313 3.10 -32.89 2.41
N GLN A 314 3.97 -33.59 1.66
CA GLN A 314 5.39 -33.73 1.99
C GLN A 314 6.15 -32.41 1.84
N LEU A 315 5.68 -31.50 0.97
CA LEU A 315 6.31 -30.20 0.73
C LEU A 315 5.94 -29.15 1.80
N LEU A 316 4.76 -29.24 2.41
CA LEU A 316 4.36 -28.31 3.48
C LEU A 316 5.18 -28.55 4.76
N ASP A 317 5.47 -29.82 5.08
CA ASP A 317 6.21 -30.20 6.30
C ASP A 317 7.73 -29.92 6.18
N ALA A 318 8.27 -29.90 4.94
CA ALA A 318 9.69 -29.66 4.68
C ALA A 318 10.14 -28.19 4.88
N GLN A 319 9.23 -27.21 4.80
CA GLN A 319 9.56 -25.78 4.89
C GLN A 319 9.29 -25.14 6.26
N LEU A 320 8.43 -25.73 7.10
CA LEU A 320 7.92 -25.14 8.35
C LEU A 320 8.60 -25.70 9.61
N ASN A 321 9.80 -26.27 9.46
CA ASN A 321 10.48 -27.07 10.48
C ASN A 321 11.95 -26.64 10.70
N ASP A 322 12.25 -25.34 10.80
CA ASP A 322 13.39 -24.95 11.63
C ASP A 322 12.88 -24.66 13.04
N GLY A 323 13.31 -25.45 14.03
CA GLY A 323 12.89 -25.28 15.42
C GLY A 323 13.16 -23.87 15.98
N GLY A 324 13.94 -23.07 15.26
CA GLY A 324 14.25 -21.68 15.55
C GLY A 324 13.58 -20.61 14.68
N HIS A 325 12.85 -20.87 13.58
CA HIS A 325 12.30 -19.82 12.67
C HIS A 325 13.33 -18.85 12.06
N GLU A 326 14.63 -19.10 12.20
CA GLU A 326 15.73 -18.26 11.69
C GLU A 326 15.71 -18.16 10.16
N LYS A 327 15.55 -19.29 9.47
CA LYS A 327 15.50 -19.33 8.00
C LYS A 327 14.28 -18.60 7.47
N THR A 328 13.15 -18.77 8.15
CA THR A 328 11.89 -18.10 7.80
C THR A 328 11.95 -16.61 8.05
N HIS A 329 12.58 -16.19 9.14
CA HIS A 329 12.86 -14.78 9.39
C HIS A 329 13.77 -14.18 8.32
N CYS A 330 14.90 -14.82 7.98
CA CYS A 330 15.79 -14.35 6.92
C CYS A 330 15.08 -14.23 5.56
N TRP A 331 14.24 -15.21 5.21
CA TRP A 331 13.40 -15.15 4.02
C TRP A 331 12.43 -13.96 4.07
N TYR A 332 11.74 -13.74 5.19
CA TYR A 332 10.83 -12.60 5.35
C TYR A 332 11.58 -11.27 5.17
N MET A 333 12.78 -11.13 5.74
CA MET A 333 13.60 -9.94 5.59
C MET A 333 14.00 -9.69 4.13
N ASP A 334 14.31 -10.74 3.37
CA ASP A 334 14.52 -10.64 1.91
C ASP A 334 13.24 -10.17 1.19
N GLN A 335 12.07 -10.65 1.58
CA GLN A 335 10.81 -10.16 0.99
C GLN A 335 10.52 -8.70 1.36
N VAL A 336 10.78 -8.28 2.60
CA VAL A 336 10.69 -6.87 3.01
C VAL A 336 11.66 -6.00 2.21
N LYS A 337 12.85 -6.52 1.89
CA LYS A 337 13.79 -5.84 0.98
C LYS A 337 13.16 -5.65 -0.41
N LYS A 338 12.53 -6.70 -0.94
CA LYS A 338 11.79 -6.71 -2.22
C LYS A 338 10.48 -5.92 -2.21
N GLY A 339 10.08 -5.35 -1.07
CA GLY A 339 8.92 -4.46 -0.97
C GLY A 339 7.68 -5.07 -0.32
N LEU A 340 7.79 -6.21 0.35
CA LEU A 340 6.70 -6.75 1.16
C LEU A 340 6.45 -5.86 2.38
N THR A 341 5.24 -5.32 2.45
CA THR A 341 4.74 -4.48 3.53
C THR A 341 3.27 -4.79 3.75
N ILE A 342 2.69 -4.21 4.80
CA ILE A 342 1.25 -4.32 5.03
C ILE A 342 0.41 -3.67 3.92
N SER A 343 0.93 -2.64 3.23
CA SER A 343 0.24 -1.99 2.12
C SER A 343 0.32 -2.82 0.83
N THR A 344 1.44 -3.51 0.58
CA THR A 344 1.66 -4.26 -0.66
C THR A 344 1.21 -5.73 -0.61
N ILE A 345 0.88 -6.25 0.58
CA ILE A 345 0.62 -7.68 0.80
C ILE A 345 -0.44 -8.29 -0.13
N ASN A 346 -1.49 -7.54 -0.49
CA ASN A 346 -2.54 -8.00 -1.39
C ASN A 346 -1.94 -8.41 -2.76
N ARG A 347 -1.21 -7.47 -3.38
CA ARG A 347 -0.57 -7.64 -4.68
C ARG A 347 0.57 -8.65 -4.63
N TYR A 348 1.27 -8.70 -3.50
CA TYR A 348 2.33 -9.66 -3.29
C TYR A 348 1.79 -11.10 -3.38
N PHE A 349 0.75 -11.43 -2.59
CA PHE A 349 0.17 -12.78 -2.56
C PHE A 349 -0.55 -13.25 -3.83
N GLU A 350 -0.93 -12.35 -4.74
CA GLU A 350 -1.49 -12.73 -6.05
C GLU A 350 -0.55 -13.66 -6.83
N LYS A 351 0.76 -13.45 -6.71
CA LYS A 351 1.79 -14.16 -7.47
C LYS A 351 2.54 -15.21 -6.66
N GLU A 352 2.51 -15.12 -5.34
CA GLU A 352 3.25 -16.03 -4.46
C GLU A 352 2.67 -17.42 -4.43
N ASP A 353 3.52 -18.42 -4.15
CA ASP A 353 3.06 -19.77 -3.89
C ASP A 353 2.28 -19.85 -2.57
N PHE A 354 1.30 -20.74 -2.49
CA PHE A 354 0.54 -21.02 -1.26
C PHE A 354 1.46 -21.29 -0.06
N ARG A 355 2.59 -21.99 -0.29
CA ARG A 355 3.56 -22.33 0.76
C ARG A 355 4.21 -21.12 1.38
N ASP A 356 4.60 -20.14 0.57
CA ASP A 356 5.23 -18.91 1.03
C ASP A 356 4.24 -18.01 1.79
N ILE A 357 2.96 -18.06 1.42
CA ILE A 357 1.88 -17.42 2.19
C ILE A 357 1.76 -18.05 3.58
N PHE A 358 1.74 -19.39 3.67
CA PHE A 358 1.69 -20.10 4.95
C PHE A 358 2.96 -19.92 5.78
N ARG A 359 4.12 -19.81 5.14
CA ARG A 359 5.39 -19.49 5.79
C ARG A 359 5.36 -18.11 6.45
N LEU A 360 4.76 -17.11 5.80
CA LEU A 360 4.58 -15.79 6.42
C LEU A 360 3.59 -15.84 7.58
N LEU A 361 2.50 -16.59 7.45
CA LEU A 361 1.54 -16.78 8.55
C LEU A 361 2.18 -17.46 9.75
N ASP A 362 2.94 -18.52 9.52
CA ASP A 362 3.69 -19.23 10.56
C ASP A 362 4.61 -18.27 11.32
N LEU A 363 5.39 -17.44 10.59
CA LEU A 363 6.21 -16.41 11.20
C LEU A 363 5.39 -15.37 11.97
N PHE A 364 4.26 -14.93 11.43
CA PHE A 364 3.36 -13.97 12.08
C PHE A 364 2.80 -14.50 13.39
N PHE A 365 2.27 -15.72 13.38
CA PHE A 365 1.74 -16.36 14.57
C PHE A 365 2.84 -16.62 15.60
N HIS A 366 4.01 -17.11 15.16
CA HIS A 366 5.14 -17.35 16.05
C HIS A 366 5.74 -16.08 16.64
N SER A 367 5.84 -14.98 15.88
CA SER A 367 6.54 -13.77 16.33
C SER A 367 5.63 -12.76 17.01
N THR A 368 4.38 -12.65 16.53
CA THR A 368 3.46 -11.58 16.92
C THR A 368 2.27 -12.11 17.73
N PHE A 369 1.75 -13.30 17.39
CA PHE A 369 0.51 -13.81 17.99
C PHE A 369 0.73 -14.67 19.26
N HIS A 370 1.88 -15.31 19.41
CA HIS A 370 2.13 -16.30 20.50
C HIS A 370 1.96 -15.77 21.93
N GLN A 371 1.87 -14.45 22.11
CA GLN A 371 1.75 -13.79 23.42
C GLN A 371 0.31 -13.49 23.81
N LEU A 372 -0.63 -13.73 22.90
CA LEU A 372 -2.01 -13.31 23.03
C LEU A 372 -2.87 -14.32 23.78
N THR A 373 -2.43 -15.58 23.89
CA THR A 373 -3.23 -16.66 24.48
C THR A 373 -2.36 -17.77 25.07
N HIS A 374 -2.90 -18.43 26.10
CA HIS A 374 -2.36 -19.65 26.70
C HIS A 374 -3.14 -20.89 26.28
N LYS A 375 -2.62 -22.08 26.59
CA LYS A 375 -3.23 -23.35 26.20
C LYS A 375 -4.58 -23.60 26.81
N GLU A 376 -4.67 -23.29 28.09
CA GLU A 376 -5.86 -23.48 28.89
C GLU A 376 -7.00 -22.64 28.32
N GLU A 377 -6.67 -21.46 27.77
CA GLU A 377 -7.63 -20.56 27.15
C GLU A 377 -8.13 -21.07 25.81
N VAL A 378 -7.24 -21.59 24.96
CA VAL A 378 -7.65 -22.21 23.68
C VAL A 378 -8.52 -23.43 23.94
N LEU A 379 -8.14 -24.28 24.91
CA LEU A 379 -8.92 -25.43 25.30
C LEU A 379 -10.30 -25.04 25.85
N ALA A 380 -10.38 -24.02 26.69
CA ALA A 380 -11.65 -23.50 27.21
C ALA A 380 -12.57 -23.01 26.08
N VAL A 381 -12.03 -22.26 25.12
CA VAL A 381 -12.79 -21.78 23.94
C VAL A 381 -13.25 -22.93 23.05
N LEU A 382 -12.41 -23.96 22.85
CA LEU A 382 -12.79 -25.16 22.10
C LEU A 382 -13.87 -26.00 22.82
N GLN A 383 -13.94 -25.93 24.15
CA GLN A 383 -14.96 -26.62 24.95
C GLN A 383 -16.28 -25.84 25.01
N ASN A 384 -16.22 -24.51 24.96
CA ASN A 384 -17.39 -23.65 25.02
C ASN A 384 -17.34 -22.53 23.95
N PRO A 385 -17.83 -22.80 22.73
CA PRO A 385 -17.78 -21.86 21.60
C PRO A 385 -18.56 -20.55 21.82
N ASN A 386 -19.44 -20.49 22.82
CA ASN A 386 -20.30 -19.35 23.13
C ASN A 386 -19.77 -18.49 24.30
N GLN A 387 -18.55 -18.74 24.78
CA GLN A 387 -17.92 -17.95 25.83
C GLN A 387 -17.61 -16.51 25.36
N ASN A 388 -17.54 -15.55 26.29
CA ASN A 388 -17.19 -14.15 25.99
C ASN A 388 -15.92 -14.06 25.13
N GLU A 389 -16.05 -13.35 24.01
CA GLU A 389 -15.01 -13.20 23.00
C GLU A 389 -13.78 -12.47 23.58
N LYS A 390 -12.60 -13.10 23.51
CA LYS A 390 -11.31 -12.42 23.76
C LYS A 390 -10.81 -11.77 22.48
N ASP A 391 -9.88 -10.82 22.62
CA ASP A 391 -9.33 -10.03 21.50
C ASP A 391 -8.71 -10.89 20.38
N TRP A 392 -8.14 -12.06 20.70
CA TRP A 392 -7.57 -13.00 19.73
C TRP A 392 -8.58 -13.99 19.12
N THR A 393 -9.69 -14.24 19.82
CA THR A 393 -10.70 -15.25 19.48
C THR A 393 -11.25 -15.12 18.06
N PRO A 394 -11.64 -13.94 17.55
CA PRO A 394 -12.15 -13.82 16.19
C PRO A 394 -11.11 -14.18 15.13
N THR A 395 -9.83 -13.86 15.36
CA THR A 395 -8.76 -14.24 14.43
C THR A 395 -8.57 -15.75 14.37
N PHE A 396 -8.64 -16.43 15.52
CA PHE A 396 -8.53 -17.89 15.60
C PHE A 396 -9.70 -18.59 14.90
N TRP A 397 -10.94 -18.17 15.16
CA TRP A 397 -12.11 -18.75 14.50
C TRP A 397 -12.12 -18.50 12.99
N PHE A 398 -11.74 -17.31 12.56
CA PHE A 398 -11.60 -17.01 11.14
C PHE A 398 -10.60 -17.94 10.44
N LEU A 399 -9.41 -18.09 11.03
CA LEU A 399 -8.38 -19.02 10.53
C LEU A 399 -8.94 -20.44 10.39
N LEU A 400 -9.59 -20.95 11.43
CA LEU A 400 -10.15 -22.31 11.43
C LEU A 400 -11.26 -22.49 10.40
N LYS A 401 -12.15 -21.50 10.25
CA LYS A 401 -13.19 -21.52 9.22
C LYS A 401 -12.58 -21.57 7.82
N CYS A 402 -11.56 -20.76 7.53
CA CYS A 402 -10.87 -20.81 6.24
C CYS A 402 -10.19 -22.16 5.99
N ILE A 403 -9.54 -22.77 6.99
CA ILE A 403 -8.90 -24.08 6.83
C ILE A 403 -9.92 -25.18 6.56
N ARG A 404 -11.11 -25.10 7.15
CA ARG A 404 -12.20 -26.07 6.90
C ARG A 404 -12.65 -26.07 5.45
N GLU A 405 -12.65 -24.90 4.81
CA GLU A 405 -12.95 -24.76 3.39
C GLU A 405 -11.80 -25.25 2.49
N MET A 406 -10.63 -25.60 3.02
CA MET A 406 -9.55 -26.17 2.19
C MET A 406 -9.76 -27.66 1.93
N PRO A 407 -9.13 -28.25 0.89
CA PRO A 407 -9.18 -29.69 0.64
C PRO A 407 -8.80 -30.54 1.86
N ARG A 408 -9.55 -31.61 2.11
CA ARG A 408 -9.38 -32.53 3.26
C ARG A 408 -7.93 -33.00 3.50
N PRO A 409 -7.11 -33.34 2.48
CA PRO A 409 -5.72 -33.74 2.70
C PRO A 409 -4.88 -32.69 3.46
N LEU A 410 -5.24 -31.40 3.37
CA LEU A 410 -4.54 -30.33 4.07
C LEU A 410 -4.96 -30.17 5.53
N HIS A 411 -6.11 -30.72 5.93
CA HIS A 411 -6.64 -30.51 7.28
C HIS A 411 -5.72 -31.08 8.36
N LEU A 412 -5.13 -32.26 8.14
CA LEU A 412 -4.22 -32.87 9.11
C LEU A 412 -2.89 -32.07 9.22
N PRO A 413 -2.16 -31.79 8.13
CA PRO A 413 -0.96 -30.94 8.17
C PRO A 413 -1.21 -29.55 8.78
N LEU A 414 -2.29 -28.88 8.36
CA LEU A 414 -2.62 -27.54 8.86
C LEU A 414 -3.05 -27.58 10.32
N SER A 415 -3.77 -28.61 10.77
CA SER A 415 -4.09 -28.77 12.20
C SER A 415 -2.83 -28.89 13.06
N ARG A 416 -1.82 -29.63 12.59
CA ARG A 416 -0.52 -29.74 13.27
C ARG A 416 0.17 -28.39 13.31
N LEU A 417 0.25 -27.68 12.18
CA LEU A 417 0.84 -26.34 12.12
C LEU A 417 0.15 -25.34 13.06
N VAL A 418 -1.17 -25.21 12.95
CA VAL A 418 -1.97 -24.32 13.79
C VAL A 418 -1.80 -24.68 15.26
N SER A 419 -1.80 -25.96 15.61
CA SER A 419 -1.57 -26.37 17.01
C SER A 419 -0.19 -25.94 17.54
N LYS A 420 0.87 -25.94 16.70
CA LYS A 420 2.21 -25.45 17.06
C LYS A 420 2.21 -23.94 17.33
N TRP A 421 1.36 -23.15 16.67
CA TRP A 421 1.25 -21.70 16.89
C TRP A 421 0.76 -21.35 18.29
N PHE A 422 -0.10 -22.20 18.84
CA PHE A 422 -0.73 -21.96 20.13
C PHE A 422 -0.03 -22.68 21.29
N LEU A 423 0.90 -23.63 21.04
CA LEU A 423 1.66 -24.33 22.07
C LEU A 423 2.95 -25.05 21.63
N ARG A 424 3.83 -25.23 22.62
CA ARG A 424 4.88 -26.25 22.67
C ARG A 424 4.24 -27.64 22.52
N SER A 425 4.25 -28.18 21.30
CA SER A 425 4.22 -29.62 20.97
C SER A 425 3.42 -30.52 21.94
N GLU A 426 2.09 -30.39 21.97
CA GLU A 426 1.21 -31.31 22.70
C GLU A 426 0.18 -31.97 21.74
N VAL A 427 0.10 -33.30 21.78
CA VAL A 427 -0.70 -34.14 20.86
C VAL A 427 -2.21 -33.90 21.01
N ASP A 428 -2.69 -33.56 22.21
CA ASP A 428 -4.13 -33.43 22.49
C ASP A 428 -4.77 -32.19 21.86
N LEU A 429 -4.06 -31.04 21.81
CA LEU A 429 -4.59 -29.85 21.14
C LEU A 429 -4.66 -30.07 19.63
N ALA A 430 -3.61 -30.62 19.04
CA ALA A 430 -3.57 -30.98 17.63
C ALA A 430 -4.73 -31.92 17.26
N ARG A 431 -4.95 -32.96 18.09
CA ARG A 431 -6.06 -33.91 17.91
C ARG A 431 -7.42 -33.22 17.96
N ARG A 432 -7.66 -32.29 18.90
CA ARG A 432 -8.94 -31.56 19.02
C ARG A 432 -9.17 -30.59 17.87
N ILE A 433 -8.15 -29.82 17.46
CA ILE A 433 -8.24 -28.95 16.28
C ILE A 433 -8.55 -29.80 15.06
N HIS A 434 -7.84 -30.91 14.87
CA HIS A 434 -8.11 -31.84 13.76
C HIS A 434 -9.54 -32.39 13.82
N GLN A 435 -10.01 -32.87 14.97
CA GLN A 435 -11.39 -33.33 15.14
C GLN A 435 -12.39 -32.25 14.74
N MET A 436 -12.18 -30.99 15.15
CA MET A 436 -13.06 -29.88 14.80
C MET A 436 -13.01 -29.51 13.30
N LEU A 437 -11.84 -29.64 12.65
CA LEU A 437 -11.73 -29.48 11.20
C LEU A 437 -12.44 -30.62 10.44
N SER A 438 -12.47 -31.82 11.04
CA SER A 438 -13.01 -33.05 10.43
C SER A 438 -14.48 -33.38 10.77
N SER A 439 -15.07 -32.78 11.81
CA SER A 439 -16.33 -33.27 12.46
C SER A 439 -17.64 -32.61 12.02
N VAL A 440 -17.67 -31.87 10.91
CA VAL A 440 -18.95 -31.35 10.35
C VAL A 440 -19.21 -31.99 8.97
N PRO A 441 -20.44 -32.50 8.69
CA PRO A 441 -20.74 -33.23 7.47
C PRO A 441 -20.74 -32.35 6.23
N LEU A 442 -20.55 -33.03 5.09
CA LEU A 442 -20.81 -32.55 3.74
C LEU A 442 -22.20 -31.92 3.68
N ASN A 443 -22.29 -30.65 3.29
CA ASN A 443 -23.46 -30.26 2.52
C ASN A 443 -23.19 -30.78 1.11
N ASP A 444 -23.93 -31.82 0.74
CA ASP A 444 -24.12 -32.28 -0.64
C ASP A 444 -24.63 -31.14 -1.54
#